data_AF-A0A8H5EUC0-F1
#
_entry.id   AF-A0A8H5EUC0-F1
#
_cell.length_a   1.000
_cell.length_b   1.000
_cell.length_c   1.000
_cell.angle_alpha   90.00
_cell.angle_beta   90.00
_cell.angle_gamma   90.00
#
_symmetry.space_group_name_H-M   'P 1'
#
loop_
_entity.id
_entity.type
_entity.pdbx_description
1 polymer ?
#
loop_
_entity_poly.entity_id
_entity_poly.type
_entity_poly.pdbx_seq_one_letter_code
_entity_poly.pdbx_strand_id
1 'polypeptide(L)'
;MSSPRWKILISKALEQFKNQTVMQVATLDSKRFDGPVVRVRSQVFREFMESPDNPSLPLLVTTTDIRTPKVSQLSADPISEIAWWIEGAQQQFRILSDTFLVPAPDNLHYAKWRHVLATARPGTALGLFKEEDWEARRVAVFRTMSAHMKASWCRPIPGSILEGGEDEAKSWPERIEEPNESMPEEEYKEAKRNWDRALSNFALMLIDPIEIDFVDVGVNPNTRSLFTKTLDGINVTWNEQALVP
;
A
#
# COMPACT_ATOMS: atom_id res chain seq x y z
N MET A 1 -17.60 12.94 12.99
CA MET A 1 -17.06 13.54 11.74
C MET A 1 -17.55 12.70 10.57
N SER A 2 -17.61 13.23 9.35
CA SER A 2 -18.00 12.48 8.15
C SER A 2 -16.78 12.02 7.37
N SER A 3 -16.94 11.01 6.51
CA SER A 3 -15.90 10.65 5.53
C SER A 3 -15.56 11.85 4.65
N PRO A 4 -14.28 12.03 4.27
CA PRO A 4 -13.89 13.17 3.47
C PRO A 4 -14.35 12.99 2.02
N ARG A 5 -14.69 14.09 1.34
CA ARG A 5 -15.28 14.06 -0.01
C ARG A 5 -14.40 13.32 -1.02
N TRP A 6 -13.08 13.48 -0.95
CA TRP A 6 -12.15 12.75 -1.81
C TRP A 6 -12.27 11.22 -1.69
N LYS A 7 -12.52 10.68 -0.49
CA LYS A 7 -12.70 9.23 -0.29
C LYS A 7 -14.00 8.77 -0.91
N ILE A 8 -15.07 9.58 -0.75
CA ILE A 8 -16.37 9.32 -1.36
C ILE A 8 -16.23 9.29 -2.89
N LEU A 9 -15.48 10.23 -3.48
CA LEU A 9 -15.22 10.28 -4.91
C LEU A 9 -14.48 9.04 -5.42
N ILE A 10 -13.37 8.65 -4.76
CA ILE A 10 -12.65 7.41 -5.10
C ILE A 10 -13.56 6.19 -4.96
N SER A 11 -14.30 6.09 -3.85
CA SER A 11 -15.19 4.93 -3.59
C SER A 11 -16.26 4.81 -4.68
N LYS A 12 -16.91 5.92 -5.03
CA LYS A 12 -17.92 5.96 -6.11
C LYS A 12 -17.32 5.55 -7.46
N ALA A 13 -16.13 6.05 -7.79
CA ALA A 13 -15.46 5.68 -9.03
C ALA A 13 -15.13 4.19 -9.08
N LEU A 14 -14.65 3.61 -7.97
CA LEU A 14 -14.34 2.17 -7.90
C LEU A 14 -15.57 1.28 -7.83
N GLU A 15 -16.68 1.73 -7.23
CA GLU A 15 -17.95 0.98 -7.26
C GLU A 15 -18.43 0.76 -8.70
N GLN A 16 -18.25 1.76 -9.56
CA GLN A 16 -18.60 1.71 -10.97
C GLN A 16 -17.51 1.00 -11.81
N PHE A 17 -16.24 1.21 -11.50
CA PHE A 17 -15.08 0.72 -12.26
C PHE A 17 -14.17 -0.18 -11.42
N LYS A 18 -14.74 -1.27 -10.89
CA LYS A 18 -14.14 -2.17 -9.89
C LYS A 18 -12.75 -2.73 -10.20
N ASN A 19 -12.37 -2.80 -11.48
CA ASN A 19 -11.08 -3.34 -11.90
C ASN A 19 -9.98 -2.27 -12.03
N GLN A 20 -10.31 -0.98 -11.87
CA GLN A 20 -9.38 0.14 -12.05
C GLN A 20 -8.68 0.51 -10.73
N THR A 21 -8.14 -0.49 -10.05
CA THR A 21 -7.50 -0.37 -8.72
C THR A 21 -5.99 -0.16 -8.77
N VAL A 22 -5.42 -0.07 -9.98
CA VAL A 22 -3.97 0.11 -10.16
C VAL A 22 -3.64 1.60 -10.12
N MET A 23 -2.73 1.96 -9.22
CA MET A 23 -2.21 3.32 -9.04
C MET A 23 -0.70 3.35 -9.29
N GLN A 24 -0.17 4.48 -9.76
CA GLN A 24 1.27 4.69 -9.91
C GLN A 24 1.82 5.37 -8.67
N VAL A 25 2.77 4.75 -7.98
CA VAL A 25 3.36 5.27 -6.74
C VAL A 25 4.79 5.73 -7.00
N ALA A 26 5.04 7.03 -6.84
CA ALA A 26 6.34 7.65 -6.90
C ALA A 26 6.98 7.71 -5.51
N THR A 27 8.27 7.37 -5.40
CA THR A 27 9.08 7.44 -4.17
C THR A 27 10.46 7.99 -4.47
N LEU A 28 11.17 8.48 -3.46
CA LEU A 28 12.50 9.05 -3.61
C LEU A 28 13.62 8.04 -3.30
N ASP A 29 14.53 7.84 -4.24
CA ASP A 29 15.78 7.12 -4.05
C ASP A 29 16.87 8.11 -3.63
N SER A 30 16.86 8.48 -2.34
CA SER A 30 17.68 9.56 -1.77
C SER A 30 19.11 9.14 -1.40
N LYS A 31 19.41 7.84 -1.38
CA LYS A 31 20.71 7.29 -0.90
C LYS A 31 21.72 7.02 -2.03
N ARG A 32 21.43 7.44 -3.26
CA ARG A 32 22.35 7.24 -4.38
C ARG A 32 23.54 8.18 -4.30
N PHE A 33 24.69 7.72 -4.80
CA PHE A 33 25.90 8.52 -4.86
C PHE A 33 25.82 9.68 -5.87
N ASP A 34 25.07 9.51 -6.96
CA ASP A 34 24.89 10.49 -8.05
C ASP A 34 23.72 11.47 -7.82
N GLY A 35 23.13 11.47 -6.62
CA GLY A 35 22.04 12.36 -6.24
C GLY A 35 20.66 11.68 -6.18
N PRO A 36 19.67 12.34 -5.56
CA PRO A 36 18.34 11.77 -5.36
C PRO A 36 17.62 11.58 -6.70
N VAL A 37 16.96 10.43 -6.87
CA VAL A 37 16.18 10.11 -8.09
C VAL A 37 14.78 9.64 -7.73
N VAL A 38 13.77 10.16 -8.45
CA VAL A 38 12.39 9.69 -8.30
C VAL A 38 12.21 8.34 -9.00
N ARG A 39 11.52 7.40 -8.35
CA ARG A 39 11.19 6.07 -8.86
C ARG A 39 9.70 5.88 -8.87
N VAL A 40 9.16 5.31 -9.94
CA VAL A 40 7.72 5.06 -10.10
C VAL A 40 7.45 3.60 -10.46
N ARG A 41 6.32 3.08 -10.00
CA ARG A 41 5.81 1.73 -10.35
C ARG A 41 4.31 1.65 -10.08
N SER A 42 3.66 0.67 -10.69
CA SER A 42 2.28 0.31 -10.38
C SER A 42 2.17 -0.39 -9.01
N GLN A 43 1.12 -0.08 -8.26
CA GLN A 43 0.68 -0.77 -7.05
C GLN A 43 -0.84 -0.96 -7.12
N VAL A 44 -1.35 -2.01 -6.47
CA VAL A 44 -2.79 -2.31 -6.46
C VAL A 44 -3.38 -1.82 -5.14
N PHE A 45 -4.32 -0.89 -5.20
CA PHE A 45 -5.15 -0.52 -4.06
C PHE A 45 -5.94 -1.75 -3.57
N ARG A 46 -5.93 -1.99 -2.25
CA ARG A 46 -6.62 -3.13 -1.64
C ARG A 46 -7.89 -2.71 -0.94
N GLU A 47 -7.78 -1.74 -0.03
CA GLU A 47 -8.90 -1.27 0.77
C GLU A 47 -8.63 0.11 1.37
N PHE A 48 -9.70 0.77 1.79
CA PHE A 48 -9.62 1.84 2.78
C PHE A 48 -9.65 1.22 4.18
N MET A 49 -8.77 1.70 5.05
CA MET A 49 -8.83 1.40 6.48
C MET A 49 -9.38 2.63 7.20
N GLU A 50 -10.54 2.48 7.85
CA GLU A 50 -11.25 3.59 8.50
C GLU A 50 -11.73 3.20 9.90
N SER A 51 -11.77 4.17 10.81
CA SER A 51 -12.37 4.01 12.14
C SER A 51 -13.78 4.58 12.10
N PRO A 52 -14.82 3.86 12.57
CA PRO A 52 -16.18 4.39 12.69
C PRO A 52 -16.25 5.66 13.54
N ASP A 53 -15.39 5.78 14.55
CA ASP A 53 -15.32 6.94 15.44
C ASP A 53 -14.67 8.17 14.76
N ASN A 54 -13.85 7.93 13.74
CA ASN A 54 -13.09 8.97 13.06
C ASN A 54 -12.96 8.72 11.54
N PRO A 55 -14.09 8.74 10.80
CA PRO A 55 -14.11 8.39 9.38
C PRO A 55 -13.45 9.45 8.48
N SER A 56 -13.05 10.60 9.02
CA SER A 56 -12.32 11.66 8.33
C SER A 56 -10.84 11.33 8.07
N LEU A 57 -10.32 10.25 8.66
CA LEU A 57 -8.91 9.86 8.60
C LEU A 57 -8.68 8.46 8.00
N PRO A 58 -9.21 8.16 6.81
CA PRO A 58 -8.98 6.86 6.20
C PRO A 58 -7.55 6.73 5.67
N LEU A 59 -6.95 5.56 5.85
CA LEU A 59 -5.71 5.14 5.19
C LEU A 59 -6.04 4.37 3.91
N LEU A 60 -5.18 4.47 2.90
CA LEU A 60 -5.20 3.53 1.77
C LEU A 60 -4.24 2.38 2.08
N VAL A 61 -4.68 1.14 1.86
CA VAL A 61 -3.86 -0.06 2.06
C VAL A 61 -3.47 -0.64 0.71
N THR A 62 -2.18 -0.92 0.56
CA THR A 62 -1.65 -1.77 -0.51
C THR A 62 -0.68 -2.81 0.05
N THR A 63 -0.16 -3.68 -0.80
CA THR A 63 0.72 -4.79 -0.40
C THR A 63 1.99 -4.79 -1.24
N THR A 64 3.09 -5.24 -0.64
CA THR A 64 4.38 -5.23 -1.33
C THR A 64 5.28 -6.37 -0.87
N ASP A 65 6.31 -6.65 -1.66
CA ASP A 65 7.42 -7.51 -1.25
C ASP A 65 8.47 -6.65 -0.53
N ILE A 66 8.76 -7.02 0.72
CA ILE A 66 9.66 -6.28 1.61
C ILE A 66 11.10 -6.20 1.08
N ARG A 67 11.46 -7.01 0.08
CA ARG A 67 12.79 -7.05 -0.53
C ARG A 67 12.95 -6.07 -1.70
N THR A 68 11.86 -5.39 -2.10
CA THR A 68 11.88 -4.49 -3.27
C THR A 68 12.55 -3.14 -2.97
N PRO A 69 13.16 -2.47 -3.97
CA PRO A 69 13.84 -1.19 -3.76
C PRO A 69 12.96 -0.07 -3.16
N LYS A 70 11.64 -0.10 -3.37
CA LYS A 70 10.74 0.90 -2.77
C LYS A 70 10.74 0.86 -1.24
N VAL A 71 11.09 -0.29 -0.64
CA VAL A 71 11.14 -0.46 0.81
C VAL A 71 12.30 0.33 1.40
N SER A 72 13.48 0.27 0.78
CA SER A 72 14.63 1.07 1.21
C SER A 72 14.42 2.55 0.95
N GLN A 73 13.74 2.90 -0.14
CA GLN A 73 13.34 4.27 -0.49
C GLN A 73 12.39 4.86 0.58
N LEU A 74 11.26 4.18 0.85
CA LEU A 74 10.29 4.58 1.87
C LEU A 74 10.84 4.51 3.30
N SER A 75 11.80 3.61 3.53
CA SER A 75 12.54 3.57 4.79
C SER A 75 13.52 4.74 4.95
N ALA A 76 13.94 5.39 3.88
CA ALA A 76 14.79 6.59 3.96
C ALA A 76 13.92 7.86 4.01
N ASP A 77 12.89 7.92 3.18
CA ASP A 77 11.97 9.04 3.03
C ASP A 77 10.54 8.48 2.92
N PRO A 78 9.67 8.67 3.92
CA PRO A 78 8.32 8.10 3.91
C PRO A 78 7.40 8.79 2.90
N ILE A 79 7.81 9.90 2.30
CA ILE A 79 6.94 10.66 1.39
C ILE A 79 6.78 9.90 0.07
N SER A 80 5.54 9.79 -0.38
CA SER A 80 5.20 9.31 -1.71
C SER A 80 4.13 10.16 -2.37
N GLU A 81 4.22 10.28 -3.70
CA GLU A 81 3.16 10.86 -4.52
C GLU A 81 2.55 9.78 -5.40
N ILE A 82 1.23 9.70 -5.41
CA ILE A 82 0.48 8.70 -6.17
C ILE A 82 -0.26 9.41 -7.30
N ALA A 83 -0.17 8.88 -8.51
CA ALA A 83 -1.08 9.23 -9.60
C ALA A 83 -2.04 8.06 -9.82
N TRP A 84 -3.33 8.31 -9.78
CA TRP A 84 -4.36 7.30 -9.99
C TRP A 84 -5.39 7.81 -10.98
N TRP A 85 -5.28 7.30 -12.20
CA TRP A 85 -6.23 7.55 -13.27
C TRP A 85 -7.29 6.45 -13.30
N ILE A 86 -8.56 6.84 -13.20
CA ILE A 86 -9.71 5.97 -13.38
C ILE A 86 -10.33 6.32 -14.73
N GLU A 87 -9.81 5.69 -15.79
CA GLU A 87 -10.23 5.83 -17.19
C GLU A 87 -11.75 5.83 -17.36
N GLY A 88 -12.44 4.91 -16.71
CA GLY A 88 -13.89 4.77 -16.87
C GLY A 88 -14.66 5.99 -16.36
N ALA A 89 -14.16 6.61 -15.29
CA ALA A 89 -14.74 7.81 -14.71
C ALA A 89 -14.19 9.09 -15.33
N GLN A 90 -13.12 8.99 -16.12
CA GLN A 90 -12.32 10.12 -16.61
C GLN A 90 -11.86 11.03 -15.46
N GLN A 91 -11.40 10.41 -14.38
CA GLN A 91 -11.01 11.07 -13.14
C GLN A 91 -9.56 10.77 -12.77
N GLN A 92 -8.82 11.79 -12.35
CA GLN A 92 -7.47 11.64 -11.82
C GLN A 92 -7.42 12.06 -10.34
N PHE A 93 -6.79 11.24 -9.52
CA PHE A 93 -6.40 11.57 -8.15
C PHE A 93 -4.88 11.59 -8.06
N ARG A 94 -4.32 12.74 -7.67
CA ARG A 94 -2.92 12.86 -7.27
C ARG A 94 -2.86 12.96 -5.76
N ILE A 95 -2.21 12.00 -5.10
CA ILE A 95 -2.23 11.87 -3.63
C ILE A 95 -0.81 12.03 -3.11
N LEU A 96 -0.53 13.15 -2.43
CA LEU A 96 0.66 13.31 -1.61
C LEU A 96 0.41 12.67 -0.25
N SER A 97 1.36 11.89 0.24
CA SER A 97 1.17 11.06 1.43
C SER A 97 2.45 10.77 2.19
N ASP A 98 2.29 10.52 3.49
CA ASP A 98 3.25 9.72 4.25
C ASP A 98 2.90 8.24 4.05
N THR A 99 3.89 7.42 3.72
CA THR A 99 3.72 6.00 3.47
C THR A 99 4.56 5.15 4.41
N PHE A 100 3.91 4.18 5.05
CA PHE A 100 4.47 3.34 6.09
C PHE A 100 4.43 1.87 5.70
N LEU A 101 5.42 1.11 6.17
CA LEU A 101 5.55 -0.33 5.89
C LEU A 101 5.26 -1.13 7.15
N VAL A 102 4.44 -2.17 7.02
CA VAL A 102 4.15 -3.15 8.06
C VAL A 102 4.74 -4.49 7.62
N PRO A 103 6.00 -4.80 7.98
CA PRO A 103 6.64 -6.06 7.65
C PRO A 103 6.32 -7.13 8.70
N ALA A 104 6.81 -8.36 8.48
CA ALA A 104 6.77 -9.42 9.47
C ALA A 104 7.55 -9.05 10.77
N PRO A 105 7.16 -9.56 11.95
CA PRO A 105 7.77 -9.19 13.24
C PRO A 105 9.28 -9.49 13.35
N ASP A 106 9.75 -10.50 12.64
CA ASP A 106 11.15 -10.94 12.56
C ASP A 106 11.97 -10.18 11.51
N ASN A 107 11.33 -9.32 10.71
CA ASN A 107 12.00 -8.54 9.68
C ASN A 107 12.78 -7.36 10.28
N LEU A 108 13.94 -7.04 9.70
CA LEU A 108 14.80 -5.93 10.14
C LEU A 108 14.09 -4.56 10.16
N HIS A 109 13.09 -4.35 9.29
CA HIS A 109 12.33 -3.09 9.22
C HIS A 109 11.25 -2.98 10.31
N TYR A 110 10.95 -4.06 11.04
CA TYR A 110 9.87 -4.08 12.04
C TYR A 110 10.15 -3.16 13.23
N ALA A 111 11.41 -3.02 13.64
CA ALA A 111 11.78 -2.07 14.70
C ALA A 111 11.43 -0.63 14.33
N LYS A 112 11.66 -0.25 13.06
CA LYS A 112 11.27 1.08 12.55
C LYS A 112 9.74 1.23 12.56
N TRP A 113 9.00 0.23 12.11
CA TRP A 113 7.53 0.24 12.16
C TRP A 113 7.00 0.45 13.59
N ARG A 114 7.52 -0.30 14.56
CA ARG A 114 7.13 -0.13 15.98
C ARG A 114 7.43 1.27 16.50
N HIS A 115 8.57 1.84 16.12
CA HIS A 115 8.91 3.22 16.51
C HIS A 115 7.91 4.22 15.94
N VAL A 116 7.61 4.13 14.63
CA VAL A 116 6.61 4.98 13.97
C VAL A 116 5.27 4.93 14.70
N LEU A 117 4.77 3.71 14.99
CA LEU A 117 3.50 3.50 15.68
C LEU A 117 3.52 4.06 17.12
N ALA A 118 4.61 3.84 17.85
CA ALA A 118 4.78 4.35 19.21
C ALA A 118 4.77 5.89 19.26
N THR A 119 5.37 6.54 18.26
CA THR A 119 5.45 8.00 18.13
C THR A 119 4.31 8.63 17.34
N ALA A 120 3.35 7.84 16.86
CA ALA A 120 2.22 8.34 16.10
C ALA A 120 1.47 9.39 16.92
N ARG A 121 1.30 10.59 16.34
CA ARG A 121 0.64 11.71 17.01
C ARG A 121 -0.83 11.36 17.26
N PRO A 122 -1.38 11.63 18.47
CA PRO A 122 -2.81 11.53 18.69
C PRO A 122 -3.57 12.37 17.67
N GLY A 123 -4.70 11.85 17.18
CA GLY A 123 -5.51 12.53 16.17
C GLY A 123 -5.05 12.38 14.73
N THR A 124 -3.96 11.64 14.44
CA THR A 124 -3.63 11.22 13.06
C THR A 124 -4.20 9.85 12.74
N ALA A 125 -4.23 9.48 11.45
CA ALA A 125 -4.73 8.17 11.02
C ALA A 125 -3.95 7.02 11.68
N LEU A 126 -2.61 7.07 11.70
CA LEU A 126 -1.81 6.07 12.43
C LEU A 126 -2.07 6.07 13.94
N GLY A 127 -2.32 7.22 14.55
CA GLY A 127 -2.67 7.32 15.96
C GLY A 127 -3.97 6.60 16.30
N LEU A 128 -4.94 6.59 15.37
CA LEU A 128 -6.22 5.86 15.54
C LEU A 128 -6.05 4.34 15.53
N PHE A 129 -5.07 3.84 14.78
CA PHE A 129 -4.82 2.41 14.60
C PHE A 129 -3.59 1.95 15.40
N LYS A 130 -3.26 2.65 16.48
CA LYS A 130 -2.10 2.35 17.33
C LYS A 130 -2.21 0.98 18.01
N GLU A 131 -3.42 0.62 18.44
CA GLU A 131 -3.72 -0.62 19.15
C GLU A 131 -4.14 -1.77 18.21
N GLU A 132 -4.08 -1.57 16.89
CA GLU A 132 -4.38 -2.61 15.91
C GLU A 132 -3.35 -3.76 16.01
N ASP A 133 -3.82 -5.00 15.97
CA ASP A 133 -2.94 -6.15 15.78
C ASP A 133 -2.48 -6.22 14.32
N TRP A 134 -1.42 -5.47 14.05
CA TRP A 134 -0.86 -5.31 12.71
C TRP A 134 -0.33 -6.62 12.12
N GLU A 135 0.12 -7.56 12.93
CA GLU A 135 0.55 -8.87 12.42
C GLU A 135 -0.65 -9.72 12.05
N ALA A 136 -1.68 -9.79 12.91
CA ALA A 136 -2.92 -10.47 12.57
C ALA A 136 -3.56 -9.89 11.30
N ARG A 137 -3.58 -8.56 11.15
CA ARG A 137 -4.05 -7.90 9.92
C ARG A 137 -3.19 -8.28 8.72
N ARG A 138 -1.87 -8.23 8.82
CA ARG A 138 -0.96 -8.59 7.73
C ARG A 138 -1.20 -10.04 7.28
N VAL A 139 -1.32 -10.98 8.21
CA VAL A 139 -1.65 -12.38 7.90
C VAL A 139 -3.03 -12.51 7.27
N ALA A 140 -4.04 -11.79 7.78
CA ALA A 140 -5.39 -11.80 7.21
C ALA A 140 -5.41 -11.30 5.76
N VAL A 141 -4.73 -10.19 5.46
CA VAL A 141 -4.61 -9.67 4.08
C VAL A 141 -3.80 -10.64 3.20
N PHE A 142 -2.73 -11.26 3.72
CA PHE A 142 -1.99 -12.26 2.96
C PHE A 142 -2.88 -13.44 2.55
N ARG A 143 -3.75 -13.92 3.44
CA ARG A 143 -4.69 -15.02 3.14
C ARG A 143 -5.63 -14.70 1.97
N THR A 144 -6.06 -13.45 1.81
CA THR A 144 -6.93 -13.03 0.70
C THR A 144 -6.21 -12.97 -0.65
N MET A 145 -4.88 -12.97 -0.67
CA MET A 145 -4.10 -12.99 -1.92
C MET A 145 -4.31 -14.31 -2.65
N SER A 146 -4.36 -14.25 -3.99
CA SER A 146 -4.45 -15.46 -4.82
C SER A 146 -3.21 -16.35 -4.63
N ALA A 147 -3.36 -17.66 -4.84
CA ALA A 147 -2.24 -18.60 -4.72
C ALA A 147 -1.06 -18.24 -5.64
N HIS A 148 -1.34 -17.74 -6.84
CA HIS A 148 -0.31 -17.24 -7.76
C HIS A 148 0.41 -16.01 -7.24
N MET A 149 -0.33 -15.08 -6.61
CA MET A 149 0.26 -13.91 -6.00
C MET A 149 1.13 -14.31 -4.79
N LYS A 150 0.64 -15.20 -3.92
CA LYS A 150 1.40 -15.78 -2.80
C LYS A 150 2.73 -16.37 -3.25
N ALA A 151 2.73 -17.11 -4.36
CA ALA A 151 3.92 -17.70 -4.95
C ALA A 151 4.99 -16.67 -5.36
N SER A 152 4.60 -15.45 -5.75
CA SER A 152 5.55 -14.41 -6.15
C SER A 152 6.53 -14.03 -5.03
N TRP A 153 6.12 -14.09 -3.77
CA TRP A 153 6.97 -13.80 -2.60
C TRP A 153 7.97 -14.92 -2.25
N CYS A 154 7.87 -16.09 -2.89
CA CYS A 154 8.86 -17.17 -2.75
C CYS A 154 9.96 -17.14 -3.79
N ARG A 155 9.80 -16.35 -4.86
CA ARG A 155 10.78 -16.21 -5.95
C ARG A 155 12.04 -15.46 -5.46
N PRO A 156 13.12 -15.43 -6.27
CA PRO A 156 14.28 -14.57 -6.02
C PRO A 156 13.89 -13.10 -5.81
N ILE A 157 14.84 -12.30 -5.31
CA ILE A 157 14.60 -10.89 -4.96
C ILE A 157 14.09 -10.14 -6.20
N PRO A 158 12.91 -9.49 -6.14
CA PRO A 158 12.39 -8.81 -7.32
C PRO A 158 13.34 -7.72 -7.84
N GLY A 159 13.70 -7.81 -9.12
CA GLY A 159 14.65 -6.91 -9.77
C GLY A 159 16.12 -7.34 -9.69
N SER A 160 16.44 -8.47 -9.05
CA SER A 160 17.77 -9.08 -9.16
C SER A 160 17.98 -9.69 -10.55
N ILE A 161 19.25 -9.99 -10.86
CA ILE A 161 19.62 -10.73 -12.07
C ILE A 161 18.91 -12.09 -12.05
N LEU A 162 18.39 -12.50 -13.22
CA LEU A 162 17.84 -13.84 -13.43
C LEU A 162 19.00 -14.81 -13.69
N GLU A 163 19.58 -15.33 -12.61
CA GLU A 163 20.54 -16.44 -12.70
C GLU A 163 19.85 -17.65 -13.35
N GLY A 164 20.59 -18.39 -14.20
CA GLY A 164 20.05 -19.55 -14.92
C GLY A 164 19.03 -19.25 -16.04
N GLY A 165 18.59 -17.99 -16.20
CA GLY A 165 17.65 -17.58 -17.25
C GLY A 165 16.21 -18.09 -17.03
N GLU A 166 15.39 -17.98 -18.07
CA GLU A 166 13.96 -18.35 -18.02
C GLU A 166 13.72 -19.85 -17.73
N ASP A 167 14.70 -20.70 -18.02
CA ASP A 167 14.60 -22.14 -17.74
C ASP A 167 14.66 -22.43 -16.24
N GLU A 168 15.47 -21.69 -15.47
CA GLU A 168 15.47 -21.81 -14.01
C GLU A 168 14.14 -21.33 -13.42
N ALA A 169 13.55 -20.27 -13.98
CA ALA A 169 12.29 -19.70 -13.49
C ALA A 169 11.11 -20.69 -13.51
N LYS A 170 11.14 -21.68 -14.41
CA LYS A 170 10.14 -22.76 -14.50
C LYS A 170 10.15 -23.69 -13.28
N SER A 171 11.23 -23.71 -12.50
CA SER A 171 11.33 -24.51 -11.28
C SER A 171 10.73 -23.82 -10.04
N TRP A 172 10.42 -22.53 -10.14
CA TRP A 172 9.92 -21.77 -9.00
C TRP A 172 8.48 -22.12 -8.68
N PRO A 173 8.03 -21.93 -7.42
CA PRO A 173 6.64 -22.10 -7.08
C PRO A 173 5.73 -21.23 -7.95
N GLU A 174 4.75 -21.86 -8.60
CA GLU A 174 3.71 -21.17 -9.36
C GLU A 174 2.51 -20.79 -8.49
N ARG A 175 2.24 -21.58 -7.45
CA ARG A 175 1.11 -21.46 -6.55
C ARG A 175 1.52 -21.80 -5.12
N ILE A 176 0.98 -21.07 -4.16
CA ILE A 176 1.10 -21.36 -2.73
C ILE A 176 -0.29 -21.27 -2.11
N GLU A 177 -0.78 -22.41 -1.62
CA GLU A 177 -2.03 -22.51 -0.86
C GLU A 177 -1.74 -22.52 0.64
N GLU A 178 -2.76 -22.27 1.47
CA GLU A 178 -2.61 -22.39 2.93
C GLU A 178 -2.37 -23.87 3.29
N PRO A 179 -1.33 -24.19 4.08
CA PRO A 179 -1.04 -25.56 4.47
C PRO A 179 -2.22 -26.18 5.22
N ASN A 180 -2.57 -27.43 4.88
CA ASN A 180 -3.66 -28.16 5.49
C ASN A 180 -3.12 -29.42 6.17
N GLU A 181 -3.43 -29.63 7.45
CA GLU A 181 -2.98 -30.78 8.24
C GLU A 181 -3.48 -32.13 7.71
N SER A 182 -4.48 -32.14 6.82
CA SER A 182 -4.93 -33.36 6.14
C SER A 182 -4.00 -33.81 5.00
N MET A 183 -3.01 -33.01 4.63
CA MET A 183 -2.02 -33.36 3.60
C MET A 183 -1.04 -34.44 4.11
N PRO A 184 -0.44 -35.24 3.22
CA PRO A 184 0.71 -36.08 3.57
C PRO A 184 1.82 -35.26 4.23
N GLU A 185 2.53 -35.84 5.20
CA GLU A 185 3.48 -35.12 6.06
C GLU A 185 4.55 -34.32 5.27
N GLU A 186 5.11 -34.91 4.22
CA GLU A 186 6.15 -34.25 3.40
C GLU A 186 5.58 -33.10 2.55
N GLU A 187 4.38 -33.27 1.99
CA GLU A 187 3.68 -32.20 1.26
C GLU A 187 3.31 -31.05 2.18
N TYR A 188 2.84 -31.35 3.39
CA TYR A 188 2.55 -30.35 4.41
C TYR A 188 3.80 -29.55 4.77
N LYS A 189 4.94 -30.22 5.03
CA LYS A 189 6.21 -29.56 5.37
C LYS A 189 6.66 -28.61 4.26
N GLU A 190 6.59 -29.03 3.00
CA GLU A 190 6.93 -28.18 1.86
C GLU A 190 5.96 -27.01 1.70
N ALA A 191 4.65 -27.25 1.77
CA ALA A 191 3.64 -26.20 1.72
C ALA A 191 3.83 -25.17 2.83
N LYS A 192 4.10 -25.64 4.06
CA LYS A 192 4.37 -24.77 5.22
C LYS A 192 5.62 -23.94 5.04
N ARG A 193 6.72 -24.54 4.57
CA ARG A 193 7.97 -23.82 4.27
C ARG A 193 7.75 -22.71 3.23
N ASN A 194 7.03 -23.01 2.15
CA ASN A 194 6.73 -22.04 1.10
C ASN A 194 5.78 -20.95 1.60
N TRP A 195 4.74 -21.30 2.36
CA TRP A 195 3.83 -20.34 2.98
C TRP A 195 4.56 -19.38 3.91
N ASP A 196 5.40 -19.89 4.81
CA ASP A 196 6.15 -19.09 5.77
C ASP A 196 7.13 -18.15 5.08
N ARG A 197 7.84 -18.63 4.05
CA ARG A 197 8.74 -17.80 3.24
C ARG A 197 8.00 -16.71 2.47
N ALA A 198 6.85 -17.02 1.88
CA ALA A 198 6.05 -16.03 1.19
C ALA A 198 5.52 -14.98 2.16
N LEU A 199 5.01 -15.43 3.31
CA LEU A 199 4.50 -14.55 4.36
C LEU A 199 5.63 -13.69 4.95
N SER A 200 6.84 -14.19 5.18
CA SER A 200 7.95 -13.39 5.71
C SER A 200 8.37 -12.24 4.78
N ASN A 201 8.16 -12.42 3.47
CA ASN A 201 8.46 -11.40 2.44
C ASN A 201 7.26 -10.47 2.16
N PHE A 202 6.07 -10.82 2.64
CA PHE A 202 4.86 -10.03 2.47
C PHE A 202 4.80 -8.87 3.49
N ALA A 203 4.52 -7.66 3.00
CA ALA A 203 4.31 -6.49 3.84
C ALA A 203 3.06 -5.70 3.41
N LEU A 204 2.40 -5.06 4.37
CA LEU A 204 1.43 -4.00 4.05
C LEU A 204 2.18 -2.70 3.81
N MET A 205 1.61 -1.87 2.95
CA MET A 205 2.02 -0.49 2.73
C MET A 205 0.81 0.39 2.98
N LEU A 206 0.89 1.20 4.05
CA LEU A 206 -0.15 2.10 4.51
C LEU A 206 0.16 3.50 3.98
N ILE A 207 -0.79 4.08 3.26
CA ILE A 207 -0.68 5.42 2.70
C ILE A 207 -1.61 6.31 3.51
N ASP A 208 -1.04 7.32 4.17
CA ASP A 208 -1.75 8.36 4.91
C ASP A 208 -1.80 9.65 4.07
N PRO A 209 -2.93 9.97 3.42
CA PRO A 209 -3.03 11.15 2.57
C PRO A 209 -2.83 12.45 3.35
N ILE A 210 -2.05 13.35 2.75
CA ILE A 210 -1.78 14.72 3.23
C ILE A 210 -2.48 15.73 2.32
N GLU A 211 -2.38 15.53 1.01
CA GLU A 211 -3.00 16.37 -0.01
C GLU A 211 -3.52 15.51 -1.16
N ILE A 212 -4.68 15.87 -1.69
CA ILE A 212 -5.29 15.20 -2.84
C ILE A 212 -5.69 16.26 -3.87
N ASP A 213 -5.08 16.20 -5.04
CA ASP A 213 -5.46 16.99 -6.22
C ASP A 213 -6.31 16.11 -7.13
N PHE A 214 -7.60 16.43 -7.19
CA PHE A 214 -8.62 15.70 -7.94
C PHE A 214 -9.01 16.49 -9.18
N VAL A 215 -8.92 15.85 -10.36
CA VAL A 215 -9.40 16.39 -11.63
C VAL A 215 -10.49 15.47 -12.17
N ASP A 216 -11.62 16.05 -12.57
CA ASP A 216 -12.71 15.38 -13.27
C ASP A 216 -12.87 16.00 -14.67
N VAL A 217 -12.52 15.22 -15.71
CA VAL A 217 -12.69 15.61 -17.12
C VAL A 217 -13.86 14.88 -17.78
N GLY A 218 -14.66 14.15 -17.01
CA GLY A 218 -15.90 13.50 -17.47
C GLY A 218 -17.12 14.43 -17.45
N VAL A 219 -16.94 15.68 -17.03
CA VAL A 219 -17.98 16.71 -16.89
C VAL A 219 -17.65 17.96 -17.71
N ASN A 220 -18.65 18.77 -18.06
CA ASN A 220 -18.47 20.03 -18.80
C ASN A 220 -19.13 21.21 -18.07
N PRO A 221 -18.38 22.25 -17.65
CA PRO A 221 -16.91 22.35 -17.75
C PRO A 221 -16.21 21.31 -16.89
N ASN A 222 -14.97 20.97 -17.24
CA ASN A 222 -14.10 20.14 -16.39
C ASN A 222 -14.01 20.76 -14.99
N THR A 223 -13.73 19.94 -13.98
CA THR A 223 -13.56 20.42 -12.60
C THR A 223 -12.26 19.96 -11.99
N ARG A 224 -11.71 20.76 -11.06
CA ARG A 224 -10.55 20.40 -10.26
C ARG A 224 -10.73 20.86 -8.83
N SER A 225 -10.34 20.03 -7.88
CA SER A 225 -10.44 20.33 -6.45
C SER A 225 -9.18 19.87 -5.73
N LEU A 226 -8.66 20.73 -4.87
CA LEU A 226 -7.57 20.42 -3.96
C LEU A 226 -8.13 20.15 -2.57
N PHE A 227 -7.77 19.01 -2.00
CA PHE A 227 -8.08 18.64 -0.63
C PHE A 227 -6.78 18.64 0.17
N THR A 228 -6.69 19.45 1.22
CA THR A 228 -5.50 19.51 2.07
C THR A 228 -5.87 19.15 3.50
N LYS A 229 -5.12 18.22 4.08
CA LYS A 229 -5.22 17.86 5.49
C LYS A 229 -4.58 18.96 6.32
N THR A 230 -5.34 19.54 7.24
CA THR A 230 -4.85 20.53 8.20
C THR A 230 -4.95 20.02 9.61
N LEU A 231 -3.95 20.39 10.42
CA LEU A 231 -3.91 20.10 11.85
C LEU A 231 -4.22 21.38 12.62
N ASP A 232 -5.32 21.35 13.40
CA ASP A 232 -5.68 22.41 14.35
C ASP A 232 -5.62 21.82 15.77
N GLY A 233 -4.46 22.00 16.42
CA GLY A 233 -4.14 21.34 17.68
C GLY A 233 -4.05 19.82 17.53
N ILE A 234 -5.02 19.10 18.10
CA ILE A 234 -5.16 17.63 17.99
C ILE A 234 -6.19 17.21 16.95
N ASN A 235 -6.96 18.15 16.40
CA ASN A 235 -8.01 17.86 15.44
C ASN A 235 -7.45 17.92 14.04
N VAL A 236 -7.77 16.91 13.24
CA VAL A 236 -7.43 16.90 11.82
C VAL A 236 -8.69 17.13 11.01
N THR A 237 -8.63 18.12 10.13
CA THR A 237 -9.70 18.49 9.21
C THR A 237 -9.21 18.46 7.77
N TRP A 238 -10.15 18.34 6.84
CA TRP A 238 -9.87 18.45 5.41
C TRP A 238 -10.43 19.76 4.90
N ASN A 239 -9.57 20.61 4.36
CA ASN A 239 -9.96 21.81 3.64
C ASN A 239 -10.10 21.46 2.16
N GLU A 240 -11.07 22.10 1.50
CA GLU A 240 -11.36 21.90 0.09
C GLU A 240 -11.33 23.23 -0.66
N GLN A 241 -10.65 23.25 -1.80
CA GLN A 241 -10.57 24.41 -2.68
C GLN A 241 -10.83 24.00 -4.12
N ALA A 242 -11.76 24.67 -4.80
CA ALA A 242 -11.92 24.53 -6.24
C ALA A 242 -10.76 25.22 -6.97
N LEU A 243 -10.19 24.55 -7.97
CA LEU A 243 -9.10 25.05 -8.82
C LEU A 243 -9.54 25.10 -10.28
N VAL A 244 -8.77 25.84 -11.08
CA VAL A 244 -8.91 25.78 -12.55
C VAL A 244 -8.42 24.40 -13.02
N PRO A 245 -9.21 23.66 -13.82
CA PRO A 245 -8.83 22.36 -14.38
C PRO A 245 -7.52 22.40 -15.17
#